data_AF-A0A497MPF4-F1
#
_entry.id   AF-A0A497MPF4-F1
#
_cell.length_a   1.000
_cell.length_b   1.000
_cell.length_c   1.000
_cell.angle_alpha   90.00
_cell.angle_beta   90.00
_cell.angle_gamma   90.00
#
_symmetry.space_group_name_H-M   'P 1'
#
loop_
_entity.id
_entity.type
_entity.pdbx_description
1 polymer ?
#
loop_
_entity_poly.entity_id
_entity_poly.type
_entity_poly.pdbx_seq_one_letter_code
_entity_poly.pdbx_strand_id
1 'polypeptide(L)' 'IVVKAASLRVLAEENDPAYKSVDRVAEVSDKVGIATRVARLVPLAVVKG' A
#
# COMPACT_ATOMS: atom_id res chain seq x y z
N ILE A 1 7.70 7.86 -9.03
CA ILE A 1 6.60 8.16 -8.09
C ILE A 1 6.93 9.50 -7.43
N VAL A 2 6.05 10.49 -7.54
CA VAL A 2 6.23 11.79 -6.88
C VAL A 2 5.53 11.76 -5.52
N VAL A 3 6.22 12.17 -4.45
CA VAL A 3 5.67 12.19 -3.09
C VAL A 3 5.68 13.61 -2.54
N LYS A 4 4.55 14.06 -1.99
CA LYS A 4 4.44 15.27 -1.18
C LYS A 4 3.85 14.90 0.18
N ALA A 5 4.48 15.36 1.26
CA ALA A 5 4.02 15.12 2.63
C ALA A 5 4.01 16.42 3.42
N ALA A 6 3.10 16.57 4.37
CA ALA A 6 3.07 17.72 5.27
C ALA A 6 4.30 17.80 6.17
N SER A 7 4.92 16.65 6.49
CA SER A 7 6.20 16.60 7.19
C SER A 7 7.02 15.36 6.80
N LEU A 8 8.34 15.44 7.00
CA LEU A 8 9.24 14.29 6.84
C LEU A 8 8.96 13.19 7.87
N ARG A 9 8.42 13.55 9.03
CA ARG A 9 8.07 12.59 10.09
C ARG A 9 6.95 11.64 9.64
N VAL A 10 5.86 12.19 9.08
CA VAL A 10 4.74 11.39 8.54
C VAL A 10 5.24 10.43 7.44
N LEU A 11 6.15 10.92 6.58
CA LEU A 11 6.74 10.08 5.55
C LEU A 11 7.55 8.91 6.12
N ALA A 12 8.28 9.14 7.21
CA ALA A 12 9.08 8.10 7.87
C ALA A 12 8.21 7.05 8.58
N GLU A 13 7.14 7.49 9.24
CA GLU A 13 6.20 6.60 9.96
C GLU A 13 5.45 5.67 8.99
N GLU A 14 5.14 6.12 7.77
CA GLU A 14 4.41 5.36 6.76
C GLU A 14 5.29 4.78 5.64
N ASN A 15 6.55 4.46 5.94
CA ASN A 15 7.45 3.83 4.97
C ASN A 15 7.03 2.38 4.68
N ASP A 16 7.30 1.88 3.47
CA ASP A 16 6.93 0.55 2.99
C ASP A 16 7.32 -0.60 3.94
N PRO A 17 8.53 -0.65 4.55
CA PRO A 17 8.89 -1.68 5.52
C PRO A 17 8.09 -1.66 6.83
N ALA A 18 7.37 -0.57 7.12
CA ALA A 18 6.50 -0.49 8.30
C ALA A 18 5.22 -1.31 8.11
N TYR A 19 4.89 -1.72 6.87
CA TYR A 19 3.68 -2.47 6.56
C TYR A 19 3.98 -3.92 6.19
N LYS A 20 2.94 -4.74 6.28
CA LYS A 20 2.94 -6.09 5.71
C LYS A 20 2.90 -5.97 4.18
N SER A 21 3.38 -7.02 3.50
CA SER A 21 3.16 -7.16 2.05
C SER A 21 1.66 -7.23 1.74
N VAL A 22 1.12 -6.18 1.12
CA VAL A 22 -0.28 -6.14 0.68
C VAL A 22 -0.57 -7.18 -0.41
N ASP A 23 0.41 -7.48 -1.26
CA ASP A 23 0.30 -8.51 -2.29
C ASP A 23 0.02 -9.89 -1.66
N ARG A 24 0.74 -10.24 -0.58
CA ARG A 24 0.51 -11.49 0.16
C ARG A 24 -0.85 -11.51 0.87
N VAL A 25 -1.27 -10.39 1.45
CA VAL A 25 -2.58 -10.30 2.12
C VAL A 25 -3.69 -10.54 1.11
N ALA A 26 -3.67 -9.85 -0.03
CA ALA A 26 -4.66 -10.00 -1.09
C ALA A 26 -4.67 -11.42 -1.69
N GLU A 27 -3.50 -12.01 -1.90
CA GLU A 27 -3.36 -13.38 -2.41
C GLU A 27 -3.99 -14.42 -1.47
N VAL A 28 -3.74 -14.31 -0.16
CA VAL A 28 -4.33 -15.24 0.83
C VAL A 28 -5.84 -15.08 0.86
N SER A 29 -6.37 -13.86 0.87
CA SER A 29 -7.81 -13.59 0.88
C SER A 29 -8.53 -14.19 -0.33
N ASP A 30 -7.93 -14.11 -1.52
CA ASP A 30 -8.45 -14.73 -2.73
C ASP A 30 -8.42 -16.27 -2.64
N LYS A 31 -7.29 -16.84 -2.22
CA LYS A 31 -7.11 -18.30 -2.10
C LYS A 31 -8.07 -18.96 -1.10
N VAL A 32 -8.41 -18.29 -0.02
CA VAL A 32 -9.36 -18.82 0.98
C VAL A 32 -10.82 -18.51 0.63
N GLY A 33 -11.07 -17.86 -0.52
CA GLY A 33 -12.42 -17.64 -1.06
C GLY A 33 -13.23 -16.55 -0.35
N ILE A 34 -12.59 -15.67 0.43
CA ILE A 34 -13.28 -14.57 1.14
C ILE A 34 -13.23 -13.25 0.37
N ALA A 35 -12.47 -13.19 -0.72
CA ALA A 35 -12.42 -12.08 -1.65
C ALA A 35 -12.12 -12.60 -3.06
N THR A 36 -12.33 -11.77 -4.09
CA THR A 36 -11.94 -12.07 -5.48
C THR A 36 -10.90 -11.06 -5.93
N ARG A 37 -9.76 -11.54 -6.41
CA ARG A 37 -8.71 -10.67 -6.97
C ARG A 37 -9.13 -10.17 -8.35
N VAL A 38 -9.36 -8.86 -8.47
CA VAL A 38 -9.84 -8.23 -9.71
C VAL A 38 -8.73 -7.49 -10.45
N ALA A 39 -8.04 -6.58 -9.77
CA ALA A 39 -7.00 -5.74 -10.37
C ALA A 39 -5.95 -5.35 -9.31
N ARG A 40 -4.74 -5.00 -9.77
CA ARG A 40 -3.67 -4.44 -8.95
C ARG A 40 -3.28 -3.09 -9.50
N LEU A 41 -3.39 -2.04 -8.69
CA LEU A 41 -3.02 -0.69 -9.06
C LEU A 41 -1.58 -0.39 -8.63
N VAL A 42 -0.93 0.50 -9.35
CA VAL A 42 0.40 1.03 -9.01
C VAL A 42 0.31 2.56 -8.87
N PRO A 43 0.90 3.16 -7.82
CA PRO A 43 0.80 4.59 -7.60
C PRO A 43 1.67 5.38 -8.58
N LEU A 44 1.13 6.48 -9.11
CA LEU A 44 1.88 7.46 -9.90
C LEU A 44 2.41 8.60 -9.02
N ALA A 45 1.59 9.09 -8.09
CA ALA A 45 1.93 10.12 -7.12
C ALA A 45 1.20 9.88 -5.78
N VAL A 46 1.78 10.39 -4.69
CA VAL A 46 1.24 10.24 -3.32
C VAL A 46 1.30 11.60 -2.62
N VAL A 47 0.15 12.05 -2.09
CA VAL A 47 0.04 13.28 -1.30
C VAL A 47 -0.43 12.88 0.11
N LYS A 48 0.37 13.22 1.13
CA LYS A 48 0.14 12.90 2.53
C LYS A 48 0.00 14.17 3.38
N GLY A 49 -0.98 14.17 4.27
CA GLY A 49 -1.24 15.25 5.23
C GLY A 49 -0.49 15.05 6.54
#